data_AF-A0A7T6ZK44-F1
#
_entry.id   AF-A0A7T6ZK44-F1
#
_cell.length_a   1.000
_cell.length_b   1.000
_cell.length_c   1.000
_cell.angle_alpha   90.00
_cell.angle_beta   90.00
_cell.angle_gamma   90.00
#
_symmetry.space_group_name_H-M   'P 1'
#
loop_
_entity.id
_entity.type
_entity.pdbx_description
1 polymer ?
#
loop_
_entity_poly.entity_id
_entity_poly.type
_entity_poly.pdbx_seq_one_letter_code
_entity_poly.pdbx_strand_id
1 'polypeptide(L)'
;MRFFCARCCSFGPEMPAVQLLLLACLVWDVGARTAQLRKANDQSGRCQYTFSVASPNESSCPEQSQAMSVIHNLQKDSSTQRLDLEATKARLSSLESLLHQLTLDQAARPQETQEGLQRELGTLRRERDQLETQTRELETAYSNLLRDKSVLEEEKKRLRQENENLARRLESTSQEVARLRR
;
A
#
# COMPACT_ATOMS: atom_id res chain seq x y z
N MET A 1 -8.77 -3.31 -69.45
CA MET A 1 -10.08 -3.50 -68.81
C MET A 1 -11.15 -2.94 -69.74
N ARG A 2 -11.72 -3.78 -70.60
CA ARG A 2 -12.72 -3.38 -71.60
C ARG A 2 -14.10 -3.41 -70.95
N PHE A 3 -14.71 -2.25 -70.78
CA PHE A 3 -16.14 -2.12 -70.48
C PHE A 3 -16.92 -2.51 -71.74
N PHE A 4 -17.63 -3.63 -71.72
CA PHE A 4 -18.67 -3.91 -72.71
C PHE A 4 -20.00 -3.44 -72.13
N CYS A 5 -20.43 -2.25 -72.55
CA CYS A 5 -21.81 -1.80 -72.40
C CYS A 5 -22.63 -2.52 -73.48
N ALA A 6 -23.28 -3.61 -73.10
CA ALA A 6 -24.19 -4.35 -73.98
C ALA A 6 -25.56 -3.68 -73.98
N ARG A 7 -25.83 -2.87 -75.02
CA ARG A 7 -27.19 -2.47 -75.36
C ARG A 7 -27.28 -2.18 -76.85
N CYS A 8 -27.85 -3.14 -77.58
CA CYS A 8 -28.74 -2.92 -78.72
C CYS A 8 -29.25 -4.29 -79.19
N CYS A 9 -30.49 -4.61 -78.80
CA CYS A 9 -31.29 -5.66 -79.43
C CYS A 9 -31.85 -5.10 -80.74
N SER A 10 -31.63 -5.80 -81.85
CA SER A 10 -32.49 -5.78 -83.03
C SER A 10 -32.29 -7.09 -83.82
N PHE A 11 -33.32 -7.94 -83.78
CA PHE A 11 -33.60 -9.08 -84.68
C PHE A 11 -33.58 -8.63 -86.16
N GLY A 12 -33.24 -9.37 -87.23
CA GLY A 12 -32.81 -10.75 -87.59
C GLY A 12 -32.44 -10.73 -89.10
N PRO A 13 -32.27 -11.83 -89.89
CA PRO A 13 -32.46 -13.26 -89.61
C PRO A 13 -31.27 -14.21 -89.95
N GLU A 14 -31.31 -15.42 -89.38
CA GLU A 14 -30.88 -16.73 -89.91
C GLU A 14 -29.40 -16.95 -90.38
N MET A 15 -28.53 -17.36 -89.43
CA MET A 15 -27.40 -18.28 -89.70
C MET A 15 -27.19 -19.22 -88.49
N PRO A 16 -27.62 -20.50 -88.53
CA PRO A 16 -27.56 -21.41 -87.37
C PRO A 16 -26.12 -21.74 -86.92
N ALA A 17 -25.14 -21.55 -87.81
CA ALA A 17 -23.73 -21.73 -87.51
C ALA A 17 -23.21 -20.71 -86.49
N VAL A 18 -23.71 -19.46 -86.51
CA VAL A 18 -23.26 -18.40 -85.60
C VAL A 18 -23.78 -18.64 -84.19
N GLN A 19 -25.01 -19.16 -84.09
CA GLN A 19 -25.64 -19.47 -82.81
C GLN A 19 -25.02 -20.70 -82.14
N LEU A 20 -24.64 -21.72 -82.93
CA LEU A 20 -23.87 -22.87 -82.46
C LEU A 20 -22.45 -22.50 -82.04
N LEU A 21 -21.78 -21.60 -82.79
CA LEU A 21 -20.47 -21.07 -82.39
C LEU A 21 -20.56 -20.27 -81.08
N LEU A 22 -21.57 -19.40 -80.94
CA LEU A 22 -21.78 -18.63 -79.72
C LEU A 22 -22.06 -19.53 -78.51
N LEU A 23 -22.86 -20.59 -78.68
CA LEU A 23 -23.12 -21.58 -77.62
C LEU A 23 -21.87 -22.39 -77.26
N ALA A 24 -21.08 -22.81 -78.24
CA ALA A 24 -19.81 -23.51 -78.00
C ALA A 24 -18.77 -22.62 -77.29
N CYS A 25 -18.73 -21.33 -77.62
CA CYS A 25 -17.86 -20.36 -76.95
C CYS A 25 -18.24 -20.15 -75.47
N LEU A 26 -19.53 -20.22 -75.11
CA LEU A 26 -19.97 -20.06 -73.71
C LEU A 26 -19.63 -21.27 -72.83
N VAL A 27 -19.51 -22.47 -73.41
CA VAL A 27 -19.16 -23.70 -72.68
C VAL A 27 -17.65 -23.80 -72.44
N TRP A 28 -16.82 -23.19 -73.29
CA TRP A 28 -15.35 -23.24 -73.18
C TRP A 28 -14.74 -22.26 -72.17
N ASP A 29 -15.50 -21.26 -71.70
CA ASP A 29 -15.00 -20.24 -70.76
C ASP A 29 -15.13 -20.65 -69.27
N VAL A 30 -15.58 -21.88 -68.98
CA VAL A 30 -15.64 -22.45 -67.62
C VAL A 30 -14.26 -22.96 -67.18
N GLY A 31 -13.24 -22.11 -67.33
CA GLY A 31 -11.86 -22.43 -66.99
C GLY A 31 -11.02 -21.23 -66.59
N ALA A 32 -11.57 -20.01 -66.63
CA ALA A 32 -10.86 -18.83 -66.17
C ALA A 32 -10.83 -18.82 -64.62
N ARG A 33 -9.74 -19.34 -64.04
CA ARG A 33 -9.36 -19.04 -62.64
C ARG A 33 -9.14 -17.54 -62.54
N THR A 34 -10.20 -16.81 -62.22
CA THR A 34 -10.18 -15.35 -62.23
C THR A 34 -9.35 -14.84 -61.06
N ALA A 35 -8.13 -14.37 -61.35
CA ALA A 35 -7.42 -13.52 -60.41
C ALA A 35 -8.16 -12.19 -60.31
N GLN A 36 -8.53 -11.78 -59.10
CA GLN A 36 -9.30 -10.55 -58.89
C GLN A 36 -8.37 -9.47 -58.32
N LEU A 37 -8.29 -8.33 -59.03
CA LEU A 37 -7.60 -7.13 -58.55
C LEU A 37 -8.64 -6.16 -57.98
N ARG A 38 -8.60 -5.92 -56.67
CA ARG A 38 -9.47 -4.97 -55.99
C ARG A 38 -8.66 -3.76 -55.56
N LYS A 39 -9.14 -2.56 -55.89
CA LYS A 39 -8.67 -1.29 -55.33
C LYS A 39 -9.63 -0.84 -54.24
N ALA A 40 -9.13 -0.60 -53.04
CA ALA A 40 -9.87 -0.04 -51.91
C ALA A 40 -9.02 1.02 -51.20
N ASN A 41 -9.60 1.83 -50.32
CA ASN A 41 -8.84 2.74 -49.47
C ASN A 41 -8.83 2.24 -48.02
N ASP A 42 -7.72 2.40 -47.31
CA ASP A 42 -7.64 2.11 -45.87
C ASP A 42 -8.26 3.24 -45.02
N GLN A 43 -8.42 3.02 -43.71
CA GLN A 43 -9.00 4.01 -42.78
C GLN A 43 -8.17 5.30 -42.65
N SER A 44 -6.94 5.32 -43.18
CA SER A 44 -6.07 6.50 -43.23
C SER A 44 -6.04 7.17 -44.61
N GLY A 45 -6.89 6.72 -45.56
CA GLY A 45 -7.04 7.33 -46.89
C GLY A 45 -6.02 6.88 -47.93
N ARG A 46 -5.20 5.85 -47.66
CA ARG A 46 -4.24 5.33 -48.65
C ARG A 46 -4.90 4.33 -49.58
N CYS A 47 -4.53 4.38 -50.87
CA CYS A 47 -4.97 3.40 -51.87
C CYS A 47 -4.29 2.03 -51.65
N GLN A 48 -5.10 1.03 -51.32
CA GLN A 48 -4.70 -0.38 -51.21
C GLN A 48 -5.10 -1.14 -52.48
N TYR A 49 -4.16 -1.89 -53.04
CA TYR A 49 -4.37 -2.79 -54.18
C TYR A 49 -4.21 -4.23 -53.70
N THR A 50 -5.26 -5.03 -53.83
CA THR A 50 -5.28 -6.44 -53.41
C THR A 50 -5.43 -7.32 -54.63
N PHE A 51 -4.49 -8.25 -54.82
CA PHE A 51 -4.51 -9.25 -55.87
C PHE A 51 -4.82 -10.61 -55.25
N SER A 52 -5.98 -11.17 -55.55
CA SER A 52 -6.43 -12.47 -55.04
C SER A 52 -6.29 -13.52 -56.14
N VAL A 53 -5.64 -14.63 -55.82
CA VAL A 53 -5.51 -15.81 -56.70
C VAL A 53 -6.24 -16.99 -56.08
N ALA A 54 -6.90 -17.80 -56.91
CA ALA A 54 -7.54 -19.03 -56.45
C ALA A 54 -6.46 -20.07 -56.08
N SER A 55 -6.21 -20.23 -54.78
CA SER A 55 -5.34 -21.28 -54.23
C SER A 55 -6.18 -22.51 -53.86
N PRO A 56 -5.67 -23.75 -54.01
CA PRO A 56 -6.32 -24.94 -53.48
C PRO A 56 -6.56 -24.80 -51.97
N ASN A 57 -7.62 -25.40 -51.45
CA ASN A 57 -7.90 -25.38 -50.01
C ASN A 57 -6.86 -26.22 -49.27
N GLU A 58 -5.98 -25.59 -48.50
CA GLU A 58 -4.96 -26.26 -47.68
C GLU A 58 -5.44 -26.39 -46.24
N SER A 59 -5.16 -27.53 -45.58
CA SER A 59 -5.55 -27.76 -44.18
C SER A 59 -4.91 -26.80 -43.18
N SER A 60 -3.90 -26.03 -43.61
CA SER A 60 -3.23 -25.00 -42.82
C SER A 60 -3.98 -23.66 -42.79
N CYS A 61 -4.95 -23.44 -43.69
CA CYS A 61 -5.75 -22.22 -43.71
C CYS A 61 -7.09 -22.46 -42.99
N PRO A 62 -7.39 -21.70 -41.91
CA PRO A 62 -8.66 -21.83 -41.22
C PRO A 62 -9.82 -21.43 -42.13
N GLU A 63 -10.93 -22.17 -42.03
CA GLU A 63 -12.14 -21.83 -42.76
C GLU A 63 -12.61 -20.42 -42.39
N GLN A 64 -13.14 -19.65 -43.34
CA GLN A 64 -13.48 -18.24 -43.15
C GLN A 64 -14.45 -18.01 -41.96
N SER A 65 -15.36 -18.96 -41.72
CA SER A 65 -16.27 -19.00 -40.57
C SER A 65 -15.53 -19.16 -39.24
N GLN A 66 -14.50 -20.01 -39.20
CA GLN A 66 -13.65 -20.26 -38.03
C GLN A 66 -12.70 -19.09 -37.76
N ALA A 67 -12.17 -18.44 -38.80
CA ALA A 67 -11.37 -17.23 -38.66
C ALA A 67 -12.19 -16.07 -38.07
N MET A 68 -13.43 -15.87 -38.54
CA MET A 68 -14.33 -14.83 -38.00
C MET A 68 -14.72 -15.09 -36.55
N SER A 69 -14.94 -16.34 -36.14
CA SER A 69 -15.27 -16.66 -34.74
C SER A 69 -14.09 -16.42 -33.81
N VAL A 70 -12.87 -16.76 -34.22
CA VAL A 70 -11.64 -16.46 -33.45
C VAL A 70 -11.43 -14.95 -33.33
N ILE A 71 -11.60 -14.19 -34.42
CA ILE A 71 -11.49 -12.72 -34.39
C ILE A 71 -12.51 -12.11 -33.43
N HIS A 72 -13.77 -12.57 -33.48
CA HIS A 72 -14.82 -12.09 -32.59
C HIS A 72 -14.51 -12.40 -31.13
N ASN A 73 -14.01 -13.61 -30.82
CA ASN A 73 -13.61 -13.98 -29.47
C ASN A 73 -12.44 -13.13 -28.97
N LEU A 74 -11.41 -12.90 -29.79
CA LEU A 74 -10.29 -12.02 -29.43
C LEU A 74 -10.74 -10.57 -29.18
N GLN A 75 -11.68 -10.06 -29.97
CA GLN A 75 -12.26 -8.73 -29.75
C GLN A 75 -13.02 -8.67 -28.42
N LYS A 76 -13.81 -9.70 -28.12
CA LYS A 76 -14.52 -9.82 -26.84
C LYS A 76 -13.55 -9.90 -25.66
N ASP A 77 -12.51 -10.71 -25.77
CA ASP A 77 -11.49 -10.86 -24.72
C ASP A 77 -10.73 -9.55 -24.51
N SER A 78 -10.34 -8.87 -25.60
CA SER A 78 -9.69 -7.56 -25.55
C SER A 78 -10.57 -6.50 -24.88
N SER A 79 -11.88 -6.50 -25.18
CA SER A 79 -12.83 -5.59 -24.53
C SER A 79 -12.97 -5.87 -23.03
N THR A 80 -12.98 -7.14 -22.64
CA THR A 80 -13.08 -7.58 -21.25
C THR A 80 -11.82 -7.17 -20.47
N GLN A 81 -10.64 -7.45 -21.03
CA GLN A 81 -9.36 -7.03 -20.45
C GLN A 81 -9.26 -5.52 -20.24
N ARG A 82 -9.80 -4.73 -21.18
CA ARG A 82 -9.83 -3.27 -21.06
C ARG A 82 -10.69 -2.81 -19.88
N LEU A 83 -11.85 -3.43 -19.67
CA LEU A 83 -12.72 -3.12 -18.54
C LEU A 83 -12.06 -3.49 -17.21
N ASP A 84 -11.40 -4.64 -17.13
CA ASP A 84 -10.68 -5.07 -15.94
C ASP A 84 -9.52 -4.11 -15.59
N LEU A 85 -8.82 -3.61 -16.61
CA LEU A 85 -7.74 -2.64 -16.42
C LEU A 85 -8.26 -1.31 -15.90
N GLU A 86 -9.37 -0.80 -16.44
CA GLU A 86 -9.98 0.43 -15.93
C GLU A 86 -10.53 0.24 -14.50
N ALA A 87 -11.10 -0.93 -14.18
CA ALA A 87 -11.56 -1.23 -12.83
C ALA A 87 -10.41 -1.30 -11.81
N THR A 88 -9.28 -1.92 -12.17
CA THR A 88 -8.09 -1.98 -11.31
C THR A 88 -7.44 -0.61 -11.14
N LYS A 89 -7.39 0.19 -12.21
CA LYS A 89 -6.94 1.59 -12.16
C LYS A 89 -7.82 2.44 -11.22
N ALA A 90 -9.14 2.29 -11.28
CA ALA A 90 -10.05 3.01 -10.37
C ALA A 90 -9.80 2.62 -8.91
N ARG A 91 -9.58 1.32 -8.63
CA ARG A 91 -9.24 0.84 -7.28
C ARG A 91 -7.90 1.39 -6.79
N LEU A 92 -6.88 1.37 -7.63
CA LEU A 92 -5.56 1.94 -7.33
C LEU A 92 -5.67 3.44 -7.02
N SER A 93 -6.37 4.20 -7.87
CA SER A 93 -6.59 5.64 -7.66
C SER A 93 -7.32 5.93 -6.34
N SER A 94 -8.31 5.10 -5.96
CA SER A 94 -8.97 5.21 -4.66
C SER A 94 -8.02 4.92 -3.49
N LEU A 95 -7.17 3.90 -3.60
CA LEU A 95 -6.16 3.56 -2.60
C LEU A 95 -5.09 4.66 -2.46
N GLU A 96 -4.63 5.21 -3.58
CA GLU A 96 -3.69 6.33 -3.61
C GLU A 96 -4.27 7.57 -2.93
N SER A 97 -5.54 7.89 -3.20
CA SER A 97 -6.24 9.00 -2.53
C SER A 97 -6.33 8.78 -1.02
N LEU A 98 -6.67 7.57 -0.58
CA LEU A 98 -6.73 7.24 0.85
C LEU A 98 -5.34 7.30 1.50
N LEU A 99 -4.30 6.81 0.82
CA LEU A 99 -2.93 6.91 1.29
C LEU A 99 -2.48 8.35 1.40
N HIS A 100 -2.76 9.20 0.40
CA HIS A 100 -2.47 10.62 0.47
C HIS A 100 -3.19 11.30 1.63
N GLN A 101 -4.47 10.97 1.87
CA GLN A 101 -5.22 11.51 2.99
C GLN A 101 -4.64 11.06 4.34
N LEU A 102 -4.33 9.76 4.49
CA LEU A 102 -3.69 9.25 5.70
C LEU A 102 -2.28 9.84 5.91
N THR A 103 -1.54 10.07 4.84
CA THR A 103 -0.19 10.65 4.92
C THR A 103 -0.27 12.14 5.28
N LEU A 104 -1.22 12.88 4.72
CA LEU A 104 -1.51 14.26 5.09
C LEU A 104 -2.00 14.37 6.53
N ASP A 105 -2.93 13.52 6.96
CA ASP A 105 -3.43 13.49 8.34
C ASP A 105 -2.35 13.07 9.34
N GLN A 106 -1.41 12.21 8.94
CA GLN A 106 -0.30 11.76 9.78
C GLN A 106 0.84 12.78 9.82
N ALA A 107 1.08 13.51 8.73
CA ALA A 107 1.96 14.68 8.69
C ALA A 107 1.33 15.91 9.39
N ALA A 108 0.00 15.98 9.40
CA ALA A 108 -0.80 16.98 10.12
C ALA A 108 -1.14 16.55 11.55
N ARG A 109 -0.69 15.35 12.01
CA ARG A 109 -0.69 15.01 13.44
C ARG A 109 0.06 16.14 14.13
N PRO A 110 -0.57 16.91 15.04
CA PRO A 110 -0.04 18.23 15.36
C PRO A 110 1.34 18.06 15.97
N GLN A 111 2.35 18.55 15.27
CA GLN A 111 3.73 18.63 15.74
C GLN A 111 3.76 19.26 17.14
N GLU A 112 2.84 20.19 17.40
CA GLU A 112 2.58 20.79 18.72
C GLU A 112 2.22 19.78 19.82
N THR A 113 1.38 18.77 19.54
CA THR A 113 1.06 17.72 20.53
C THR A 113 2.28 16.87 20.84
N GLN A 114 3.08 16.52 19.83
CA GLN A 114 4.28 15.71 20.03
C GLN A 114 5.38 16.50 20.78
N GLU A 115 5.56 17.78 20.45
CA GLU A 115 6.45 18.67 21.17
C GLU A 115 5.98 18.94 22.61
N GLY A 116 4.67 19.11 22.82
CA GLY A 116 4.06 19.27 24.14
C GLY A 116 4.30 18.06 25.04
N LEU A 117 4.00 16.86 24.54
CA LEU A 117 4.29 15.58 25.20
C LEU A 117 5.78 15.42 25.50
N GLN A 118 6.66 15.84 24.57
CA GLN A 118 8.10 15.76 24.77
C GLN A 118 8.61 16.76 25.83
N ARG A 119 8.01 17.95 25.92
CA ARG A 119 8.28 18.91 27.00
C ARG A 119 7.82 18.37 28.34
N GLU A 120 6.61 17.80 28.42
CA GLU A 120 6.07 17.17 29.64
C GLU A 120 6.92 15.98 30.11
N LEU A 121 7.38 15.13 29.20
CA LEU A 121 8.34 14.08 29.55
C LEU A 121 9.66 14.64 30.07
N GLY A 122 10.09 15.79 29.53
CA GLY A 122 11.25 16.52 30.01
C GLY A 122 11.06 17.07 31.42
N THR A 123 9.90 17.63 31.75
CA THR A 123 9.58 18.13 33.10
C THR A 123 9.47 16.99 34.10
N LEU A 124 8.74 15.92 33.77
CA LEU A 124 8.58 14.75 34.62
C LEU A 124 9.91 14.05 34.93
N ARG A 125 10.84 13.99 33.96
CA ARG A 125 12.19 13.48 34.21
C ARG A 125 12.95 14.30 35.24
N ARG A 126 12.91 15.63 35.14
CA ARG A 126 13.57 16.53 36.10
C ARG A 126 12.96 16.39 37.49
N GLU A 127 11.63 16.32 37.59
CA GLU A 127 10.93 16.11 38.86
C GLU A 127 11.31 14.77 39.50
N ARG A 128 11.40 13.70 38.70
CA ARG A 128 11.86 12.40 39.15
C ARG A 128 13.30 12.44 39.66
N ASP A 129 14.21 13.10 38.95
CA ASP A 129 15.62 13.26 39.37
C ASP A 129 15.71 14.09 40.67
N GLN A 130 14.87 15.11 40.82
CA GLN A 130 14.80 15.94 42.02
C GLN A 130 14.27 15.14 43.23
N LEU A 131 13.19 14.37 43.05
CA LEU A 131 12.63 13.51 44.09
C LEU A 131 13.61 12.42 44.52
N GLU A 132 14.36 11.86 43.57
CA GLU A 132 15.40 10.87 43.89
C GLU A 132 16.51 11.49 44.75
N THR A 133 16.91 12.73 44.45
CA THR A 133 17.89 13.47 45.26
C THR A 133 17.37 13.73 46.67
N GLN A 134 16.14 14.23 46.80
CA GLN A 134 15.49 14.46 48.10
C GLN A 134 15.35 13.18 48.92
N THR A 135 15.07 12.05 48.26
CA THR A 135 14.97 10.75 48.93
C THR A 135 16.31 10.34 49.53
N ARG A 136 17.41 10.47 48.78
CA ARG A 136 18.76 10.15 49.27
C ARG A 136 19.20 11.07 50.42
N GLU A 137 18.87 12.36 50.34
CA GLU A 137 19.13 13.32 51.42
C GLU A 137 18.35 12.93 52.69
N LEU A 138 17.07 12.58 52.54
CA LEU A 138 16.23 12.16 53.65
C LEU A 138 16.71 10.85 54.29
N GLU A 139 17.11 9.87 53.49
CA GLU A 139 17.70 8.62 53.97
C GLU A 139 18.98 8.88 54.77
N THR A 140 19.84 9.78 54.28
CA THR A 140 21.06 10.18 54.98
C THR A 140 20.73 10.84 56.31
N ALA A 141 19.80 11.82 56.32
CA ALA A 141 19.35 12.49 57.54
C ALA A 141 18.75 11.51 58.54
N TYR A 142 17.94 10.55 58.07
CA TYR A 142 17.34 9.52 58.89
C TYR A 142 18.38 8.60 59.54
N SER A 143 19.38 8.16 58.77
CA SER A 143 20.48 7.34 59.31
C SER A 143 21.31 8.07 60.37
N ASN A 144 21.58 9.36 60.17
CA ASN A 144 22.25 10.20 61.16
C ASN A 144 21.42 10.34 62.44
N LEU A 145 20.12 10.60 62.30
CA LEU A 145 19.21 10.72 63.46
C LEU A 145 19.14 9.42 64.27
N LEU A 146 19.14 8.26 63.61
CA LEU A 146 19.20 6.97 64.29
C LEU A 146 20.50 6.79 65.09
N ARG A 147 21.63 7.23 64.52
CA ARG A 147 22.91 7.20 65.21
C ARG A 147 22.90 8.14 66.42
N ASP A 148 22.44 9.37 66.27
CA ASP A 148 22.35 10.35 67.35
C ASP A 148 21.43 9.86 68.48
N LYS A 149 20.29 9.26 68.12
CA LYS A 149 19.40 8.61 69.09
C LYS A 149 20.12 7.56 69.91
N SER A 150 20.91 6.68 69.26
CA SER A 150 21.66 5.64 69.98
C SER A 150 22.69 6.21 70.95
N VAL A 151 23.38 7.29 70.56
CA VAL A 151 24.36 7.99 71.40
C VAL A 151 23.66 8.62 72.61
N LEU A 152 22.55 9.31 72.39
CA LEU A 152 21.76 9.95 73.46
C LEU A 152 21.18 8.93 74.43
N GLU A 153 20.73 7.76 73.96
CA GLU A 153 20.25 6.70 74.85
C GLU A 153 21.37 6.16 75.75
N GLU A 154 22.59 6.02 75.24
CA GLU A 154 23.72 5.56 76.04
C GLU A 154 24.16 6.61 77.06
N GLU A 155 24.24 7.88 76.66
CA GLU A 155 24.53 8.97 77.58
C GLU A 155 23.48 9.09 78.69
N LYS A 156 22.20 8.92 78.35
CA LYS A 156 21.11 8.89 79.33
C LYS A 156 21.30 7.76 80.36
N LYS A 157 21.72 6.56 79.93
CA LYS A 157 22.02 5.44 80.85
C LYS A 157 23.21 5.77 81.74
N ARG A 158 24.29 6.32 81.19
CA ARG A 158 25.49 6.72 81.95
C ARG A 158 25.13 7.75 83.03
N LEU A 159 24.43 8.82 82.65
CA LEU A 159 24.00 9.86 83.59
C LEU A 159 23.09 9.32 84.69
N ARG A 160 22.21 8.37 84.36
CA ARG A 160 21.37 7.71 85.36
C ARG A 160 22.21 6.97 86.41
N GLN A 161 23.22 6.21 85.97
CA GLN A 161 24.12 5.49 86.88
C GLN A 161 24.94 6.45 87.76
N GLU A 162 25.44 7.54 87.19
CA GLU A 162 26.16 8.58 87.93
C GLU A 162 25.26 9.23 88.99
N ASN A 163 24.01 9.55 88.64
CA ASN A 163 23.05 10.13 89.57
C ASN A 163 22.72 9.16 90.72
N GLU A 164 22.50 7.88 90.42
CA GLU A 164 22.30 6.83 91.43
C GLU A 164 23.52 6.63 92.34
N ASN A 165 24.75 6.78 91.83
CA ASN A 165 25.96 6.77 92.63
C ASN A 165 26.05 7.99 93.55
N LEU A 166 25.84 9.19 93.00
CA LEU A 166 25.86 10.44 93.77
C LEU A 166 24.80 10.44 94.87
N ALA A 167 23.58 9.96 94.59
CA ALA A 167 22.52 9.82 95.57
C ALA A 167 22.94 8.90 96.73
N ARG A 168 23.56 7.75 96.43
CA ARG A 168 24.09 6.84 97.46
C ARG A 168 25.19 7.48 98.30
N ARG A 169 26.11 8.21 97.67
CA ARG A 169 27.19 8.93 98.38
C ARG A 169 26.64 10.02 99.29
N LEU A 170 25.68 10.80 98.79
CA LEU A 170 25.01 11.84 99.57
C LEU A 170 24.31 11.25 100.79
N GLU A 171 23.62 10.13 100.63
CA GLU A 171 22.96 9.43 101.74
C GLU A 171 23.96 8.87 102.75
N SER A 172 25.07 8.29 102.30
CA SER A 172 26.14 7.84 103.21
C SER A 172 26.71 8.99 104.03
N THR A 173 27.04 10.11 103.37
CA THR A 173 27.60 11.29 104.05
C THR A 173 26.56 11.95 104.98
N SER A 174 25.28 11.99 104.60
CA SER A 174 24.21 12.52 105.46
C SER A 174 24.07 11.69 106.74
N GLN A 175 24.12 10.36 106.63
CA GLN A 175 24.08 9.44 107.76
C GLN A 175 25.30 9.58 108.67
N GLU A 176 26.50 9.74 108.11
CA GLU A 176 27.72 9.99 108.87
C GLU A 176 27.64 11.30 109.66
N VAL A 177 27.22 12.40 109.01
CA VAL A 177 27.04 13.69 109.68
C VAL A 177 26.00 13.59 110.80
N ALA A 178 24.90 12.85 110.59
CA ALA A 178 23.87 12.63 111.61
C ALA A 178 24.38 11.79 112.80
N ARG A 179 25.33 10.86 112.57
CA ARG A 179 26.01 10.12 113.65
C ARG A 179 26.94 11.02 114.46
N LEU A 180 27.72 11.87 113.79
CA LEU A 180 28.67 12.78 114.45
C LEU A 180 28.00 13.90 115.26
N ARG A 181 26.71 14.18 115.01
CA ARG A 181 25.92 15.18 115.74
C ARG A 181 25.21 14.62 116.98
N ARG A 182 25.20 13.30 117.20
CA ARG A 182 24.65 12.66 118.40
C ARG A 182 25.75 12.46 119.43
#